data_AF-A0A2R6BG54-F1
#
_entry.id   AF-A0A2R6BG54-F1
#
_cell.length_a   1.000
_cell.length_b   1.000
_cell.length_c   1.000
_cell.angle_alpha   90.00
_cell.angle_beta   90.00
_cell.angle_gamma   90.00
#
_symmetry.space_group_name_H-M   'P 1'
#
loop_
_entity.id
_entity.type
_entity.pdbx_description
1 polymer ?
#
loop_
_entity_poly.entity_id
_entity_poly.type
_entity_poly.pdbx_seq_one_letter_code
_entity_poly.pdbx_strand_id
1 'polypeptide(L)'
;MYTINSILRSNIGNKYLLYVYESINKAMNIKARDSESIKKVIVLSSITNSYVEGTASSIDVCGQTVRNNLKEQDPERVLKYNEEILKKMREMGALKKPVIVAMDWHDIMFYGDVNAEGVKGTKHKNGTNWAYQFATAAVV
;
A
#
# COMPACT_ATOMS: atom_id res chain seq x y z
N MET A 1 22.37 5.91 0.33
CA MET A 1 22.21 7.13 1.16
C MET A 1 21.89 8.40 0.34
N TYR A 2 22.55 8.64 -0.82
CA TYR A 2 22.31 9.84 -1.67
C TYR A 2 20.90 9.92 -2.29
N THR A 3 20.30 8.79 -2.68
CA THR A 3 19.02 8.74 -3.41
C THR A 3 17.81 9.12 -2.55
N ILE A 4 17.83 8.79 -1.25
CA ILE A 4 16.70 9.06 -0.34
C ILE A 4 16.65 10.55 0.01
N ASN A 5 17.81 11.16 0.27
CA ASN A 5 17.92 12.60 0.51
C ASN A 5 17.63 13.44 -0.76
N SER A 6 17.87 12.91 -1.97
CA SER A 6 17.49 13.59 -3.21
C SER A 6 15.99 13.55 -3.48
N ILE A 7 15.30 12.45 -3.15
CA ILE A 7 13.84 12.33 -3.23
C ILE A 7 13.16 13.36 -2.32
N LEU A 8 13.66 13.50 -1.08
CA LEU A 8 13.19 14.50 -0.10
C LEU A 8 13.50 15.96 -0.48
N ARG A 9 14.42 16.21 -1.43
CA ARG A 9 14.82 17.57 -1.86
C ARG A 9 14.14 18.07 -3.14
N SER A 10 13.32 17.26 -3.82
CA SER A 10 12.67 17.68 -5.08
C SER A 10 11.40 18.54 -4.83
N ASN A 11 11.38 19.76 -5.37
CA ASN A 11 10.46 20.86 -5.00
C ASN A 11 8.95 20.66 -5.29
N ILE A 12 8.49 19.58 -5.94
CA ILE A 12 7.06 19.32 -6.23
C ILE A 12 6.54 18.05 -5.54
N GLY A 13 7.36 17.01 -5.40
CA GLY A 13 7.06 15.83 -4.57
C GLY A 13 7.05 16.16 -3.07
N ASN A 14 7.72 17.25 -2.68
CA ASN A 14 7.91 17.64 -1.30
C ASN A 14 6.61 17.94 -0.54
N LYS A 15 5.62 18.62 -1.15
CA LYS A 15 4.42 19.04 -0.41
C LYS A 15 3.52 17.88 0.03
N TYR A 16 3.42 16.85 -0.79
CA TYR A 16 2.59 15.67 -0.49
C TYR A 16 3.28 14.78 0.53
N LEU A 17 4.59 14.57 0.35
CA LEU A 17 5.41 13.80 1.28
C LEU A 17 5.47 14.49 2.65
N LEU A 18 5.64 15.81 2.69
CA LEU A 18 5.60 16.61 3.91
C LEU A 18 4.25 16.46 4.62
N TYR A 19 3.14 16.52 3.88
CA TYR A 19 1.82 16.34 4.46
C TYR A 19 1.63 14.93 5.07
N VAL A 20 2.16 13.87 4.43
CA VAL A 20 2.17 12.51 5.03
C VAL A 20 2.96 12.50 6.32
N TYR A 21 4.16 13.08 6.32
CA TYR A 21 5.02 13.18 7.49
C TYR A 21 4.34 13.91 8.65
N GLU A 22 3.70 15.05 8.40
CA GLU A 22 2.98 15.81 9.40
C GLU A 22 1.77 15.03 9.94
N SER A 23 1.08 14.29 9.07
CA SER A 23 -0.09 13.50 9.44
C SER A 23 0.28 12.32 10.33
N ILE A 24 1.48 11.75 10.20
CA ILE A 24 1.96 10.70 11.11
C ILE A 24 2.03 11.19 12.56
N ASN A 25 2.44 12.44 12.81
CA ASN A 25 2.45 12.98 14.17
C ASN A 25 1.05 13.10 14.79
N LYS A 26 0.01 13.24 13.95
CA LYS A 26 -1.40 13.30 14.40
C LYS A 26 -1.97 11.90 14.60
N ALA A 27 -1.59 10.97 13.72
CA ALA A 27 -2.08 9.60 13.70
C ALA A 27 -1.46 8.74 14.80
N MET A 28 -0.15 8.90 15.05
CA MET A 28 0.65 7.99 15.86
C MET A 28 1.29 8.72 17.03
N ASN A 29 1.29 8.09 18.20
CA ASN A 29 2.02 8.55 19.37
C ASN A 29 3.38 7.84 19.46
N ILE A 30 4.36 8.36 18.73
CA ILE A 30 5.73 7.80 18.69
C ILE A 30 6.52 8.34 19.89
N LYS A 31 6.85 7.46 20.85
CA LYS A 31 7.51 7.84 22.12
C LYS A 31 9.03 7.72 22.07
N ALA A 32 9.60 7.21 20.97
CA ALA A 32 11.04 6.99 20.87
C ALA A 32 11.84 8.30 20.83
N ARG A 33 13.05 8.27 21.41
CA ARG A 33 14.02 9.37 21.36
C ARG A 33 14.35 9.79 19.92
N ASP A 34 14.44 8.81 19.02
CA ASP A 34 14.65 9.04 17.59
C ASP A 34 13.36 8.84 16.78
N SER A 35 12.34 9.64 17.10
CA SER A 35 11.04 9.57 16.44
C SER A 35 11.13 9.93 14.95
N GLU A 36 12.12 10.73 14.55
CA GLU A 36 12.31 11.15 13.16
C GLU A 36 12.75 10.01 12.26
N SER A 37 13.73 9.21 12.69
CA SER A 37 14.14 8.04 11.91
C SER A 37 13.06 6.98 11.84
N ILE A 38 12.27 6.80 12.91
CA ILE A 38 11.11 5.89 12.90
C ILE A 38 10.06 6.31 11.86
N LYS A 39 9.72 7.60 11.81
CA LYS A 39 8.80 8.14 10.78
C LYS A 39 9.33 7.89 9.38
N LYS A 40 10.64 8.09 9.17
CA LYS A 40 11.32 7.78 7.90
C LYS A 40 11.16 6.33 7.49
N VAL A 41 11.41 5.39 8.41
CA VAL A 41 11.21 3.97 8.13
C VAL A 41 9.76 3.70 7.72
N ILE A 42 8.78 4.18 8.48
CA ILE A 42 7.36 3.92 8.23
C ILE A 42 6.94 4.43 6.85
N VAL A 43 7.27 5.69 6.53
CA VAL A 43 6.92 6.28 5.23
C VAL A 43 7.60 5.54 4.10
N LEU A 44 8.89 5.24 4.24
CA LEU A 44 9.66 4.57 3.20
C LEU A 44 9.13 3.15 2.96
N SER A 45 8.89 2.38 4.03
CA SER A 45 8.35 1.02 3.91
C SER A 45 6.98 1.00 3.23
N SER A 46 6.13 2.00 3.52
CA SER A 46 4.81 2.14 2.90
C SER A 46 4.90 2.51 1.42
N ILE A 47 5.80 3.41 1.03
CA ILE A 47 5.98 3.82 -0.37
C ILE A 47 6.57 2.66 -1.19
N THR A 48 7.56 1.96 -0.65
CA THR A 48 8.24 0.86 -1.36
C THR A 48 7.49 -0.47 -1.26
N ASN A 49 6.37 -0.52 -0.54
CA ASN A 49 5.65 -1.75 -0.21
C ASN A 49 6.60 -2.85 0.31
N SER A 50 7.43 -2.49 1.30
CA SER A 50 8.51 -3.34 1.83
C SER A 50 8.33 -3.60 3.32
N TYR A 51 9.05 -4.60 3.84
CA TYR A 51 9.04 -4.91 5.26
C TYR A 51 9.77 -3.84 6.07
N VAL A 52 9.22 -3.52 7.24
CA VAL A 52 9.73 -2.48 8.15
C VAL A 52 11.17 -2.77 8.58
N GLU A 53 11.51 -4.02 8.87
CA GLU A 53 12.86 -4.39 9.35
C GLU A 53 13.94 -4.20 8.27
N GLY A 54 13.68 -4.60 7.02
CA GLY A 54 14.60 -4.38 5.90
C GLY A 54 14.78 -2.89 5.57
N THR A 55 13.69 -2.13 5.66
CA THR A 55 13.73 -0.67 5.47
C THR A 55 14.51 0.02 6.60
N ALA A 56 14.34 -0.41 7.85
CA ALA A 56 15.06 0.12 8.99
C ALA A 56 16.57 -0.13 8.89
N SER A 57 16.97 -1.34 8.52
CA SER A 57 18.38 -1.68 8.28
C SER A 57 19.02 -0.82 7.19
N SER A 58 18.26 -0.45 6.16
CA SER A 58 18.74 0.41 5.06
C SER A 58 19.08 1.84 5.47
N ILE A 59 18.61 2.29 6.64
CA ILE A 59 18.88 3.62 7.20
C ILE A 59 19.51 3.57 8.60
N ASP A 60 20.11 2.43 8.97
CA ASP A 60 20.80 2.19 10.24
C ASP A 60 19.91 2.39 11.49
N VAL A 61 18.65 1.93 11.40
CA VAL A 61 17.68 1.95 12.51
C VAL A 61 17.38 0.53 12.95
N CYS A 62 17.24 0.31 14.25
CA CYS A 62 16.79 -0.96 14.79
C CYS A 62 15.31 -1.22 14.44
N GLY A 63 15.06 -2.22 13.59
CA GLY A 63 13.70 -2.60 13.16
C GLY A 63 12.79 -2.99 14.34
N GLN A 64 13.34 -3.58 15.39
CA GLN A 64 12.58 -3.93 16.60
C GLN A 64 12.01 -2.69 17.30
N THR A 65 12.76 -1.58 17.32
CA THR A 65 12.32 -0.31 17.90
C THR A 65 11.14 0.26 17.12
N VAL A 66 11.18 0.20 15.79
CA VAL A 66 10.07 0.63 14.92
C VAL A 66 8.84 -0.24 15.17
N ARG A 67 9.01 -1.56 15.23
CA ARG A 67 7.94 -2.51 15.50
C ARG A 67 7.28 -2.30 16.86
N ASN A 68 8.06 -2.04 17.91
CA ASN A 68 7.52 -1.76 19.25
C ASN A 68 6.65 -0.50 19.24
N ASN A 69 7.08 0.56 18.54
CA ASN A 69 6.27 1.77 18.42
C ASN A 69 4.99 1.53 17.61
N LEU A 70 5.04 0.71 16.55
CA LEU A 70 3.86 0.34 15.76
C LEU A 70 2.86 -0.48 16.57
N LYS A 71 3.33 -1.43 17.40
CA LYS A 71 2.49 -2.27 18.26
C LYS A 71 1.70 -1.47 19.30
N GLU A 72 2.22 -0.33 19.74
CA GLU A 72 1.55 0.53 20.72
C GLU A 72 0.45 1.40 20.10
N GLN A 73 0.31 1.42 18.77
CA GLN A 73 -0.69 2.25 18.11
C GLN A 73 -2.05 1.54 18.02
N ASP A 74 -3.11 2.34 18.14
CA ASP A 74 -4.47 1.90 17.87
C ASP A 74 -4.69 1.75 16.34
N PRO A 75 -4.99 0.53 15.84
CA PRO A 75 -5.21 0.29 14.41
C PRO A 75 -6.34 1.13 13.83
N GLU A 76 -7.44 1.34 14.57
CA GLU A 76 -8.61 2.09 14.07
C GLU A 76 -8.25 3.56 13.84
N ARG A 77 -7.52 4.16 14.78
CA ARG A 77 -7.00 5.51 14.63
C ARG A 77 -6.07 5.64 13.43
N VAL A 78 -5.16 4.69 13.22
CA VAL A 78 -4.23 4.74 12.07
C VAL A 78 -5.00 4.67 10.74
N LEU A 79 -6.00 3.79 10.65
CA LEU A 79 -6.85 3.66 9.45
C LEU A 79 -7.64 4.94 9.17
N LYS A 80 -8.27 5.53 10.19
CA LYS A 80 -9.00 6.80 10.05
C LYS A 80 -8.11 7.92 9.50
N TYR A 81 -6.90 8.07 10.04
CA TYR A 81 -5.97 9.08 9.54
C TYR A 81 -5.47 8.76 8.13
N ASN A 82 -5.33 7.48 7.77
CA ASN A 82 -4.97 7.09 6.41
C ASN A 82 -6.05 7.54 5.40
N GLU A 83 -7.34 7.37 5.74
CA GLU A 83 -8.44 7.88 4.91
C GLU A 83 -8.42 9.40 4.77
N GLU A 84 -8.17 10.13 5.87
CA GLU A 84 -8.03 11.58 5.87
C GLU A 84 -6.86 12.04 4.98
N ILE A 85 -5.74 11.32 5.05
CA ILE A 85 -4.57 11.58 4.20
C ILE A 85 -4.93 11.40 2.73
N LEU A 86 -5.57 10.28 2.38
CA LEU A 86 -5.99 9.99 1.00
C LEU A 86 -6.96 11.04 0.48
N LYS A 87 -7.95 11.45 1.29
CA LYS A 87 -8.88 12.52 0.94
C LYS A 87 -8.14 13.82 0.67
N LYS A 88 -7.22 14.22 1.54
CA LYS A 88 -6.46 15.47 1.36
C LYS A 88 -5.52 15.41 0.17
N MET A 89 -4.88 14.27 -0.07
CA MET A 89 -4.06 14.06 -1.26
C MET A 89 -4.85 14.21 -2.56
N ARG A 90 -6.10 13.72 -2.61
CA ARG A 90 -7.02 13.94 -3.74
C ARG A 90 -7.34 15.41 -3.94
N GLU A 91 -7.68 16.12 -2.86
CA GLU A 91 -7.93 17.58 -2.89
C GLU A 91 -6.72 18.35 -3.40
N MET A 92 -5.52 18.01 -2.91
CA MET A 92 -4.25 18.64 -3.32
C MET A 92 -3.79 18.22 -4.74
N GLY A 93 -4.52 17.32 -5.40
CA GLY A 93 -4.27 16.90 -6.78
C GLY A 93 -3.21 15.80 -6.97
N ALA A 94 -2.73 15.16 -5.90
CA ALA A 94 -1.70 14.10 -5.98
C ALA A 94 -2.19 12.87 -6.76
N LEU A 95 -3.48 12.55 -6.60
CA LEU A 95 -4.14 11.35 -7.12
C LEU A 95 -5.05 11.66 -8.33
N LYS A 96 -4.84 12.81 -9.00
CA LYS A 96 -5.62 13.21 -10.18
C LYS A 96 -5.03 12.68 -11.49
N LYS A 97 -3.82 12.12 -11.47
CA LYS A 97 -3.24 11.53 -12.67
C LYS A 97 -4.04 10.28 -13.03
N PRO A 98 -4.56 10.18 -14.28
CA PRO A 98 -5.18 8.95 -14.73
C PRO A 98 -4.14 7.83 -14.64
N VAL A 99 -4.52 6.72 -14.02
CA VAL A 99 -3.69 5.54 -13.90
C VAL A 99 -4.25 4.50 -14.86
N ILE A 100 -3.37 3.82 -15.59
CA ILE A 100 -3.80 2.74 -16.48
C ILE A 100 -4.05 1.53 -15.59
N VAL A 101 -5.30 1.06 -15.56
CA VAL A 101 -5.65 -0.18 -14.89
C VAL A 101 -5.81 -1.23 -15.98
N ALA A 102 -4.90 -2.20 -16.00
CA ALA A 102 -5.07 -3.39 -16.81
C ALA A 102 -6.12 -4.27 -16.15
N MET A 103 -7.24 -4.47 -16.83
CA MET A 103 -8.27 -5.42 -16.44
C MET A 103 -8.20 -6.61 -17.40
N ASP A 104 -8.02 -7.81 -16.85
CA ASP A 104 -8.02 -9.05 -17.61
C ASP A 104 -9.08 -10.00 -17.08
N TRP A 105 -9.80 -10.64 -18.01
CA TRP A 105 -10.77 -11.68 -17.70
C TRP A 105 -10.13 -13.02 -18.00
N HIS A 106 -10.11 -13.91 -17.02
CA HIS A 106 -9.61 -15.26 -17.24
C HIS A 106 -10.55 -16.31 -16.65
N ASP A 107 -10.55 -17.45 -17.33
CA ASP A 107 -11.38 -18.60 -17.02
C ASP A 107 -10.49 -19.73 -16.47
N ILE A 108 -10.85 -20.23 -15.29
CA ILE A 108 -10.30 -21.47 -14.74
C ILE A 108 -11.31 -22.58 -14.99
N MET A 109 -10.96 -23.51 -15.89
CA MET A 109 -11.85 -24.61 -16.27
C MET A 109 -12.22 -25.47 -15.06
N PHE A 110 -13.50 -25.78 -14.92
CA PHE A 110 -14.08 -26.48 -13.78
C PHE A 110 -14.75 -27.79 -14.22
N TYR A 111 -14.53 -28.84 -13.44
CA TYR A 111 -14.94 -30.22 -13.77
C TYR A 111 -15.83 -30.86 -12.69
N GLY A 112 -16.24 -30.08 -11.68
CA GLY A 112 -17.09 -30.54 -10.58
C GLY A 112 -18.57 -30.23 -10.79
N ASP A 113 -19.29 -29.99 -9.69
CA ASP A 113 -20.72 -29.69 -9.71
C ASP A 113 -21.02 -28.34 -10.40
N VAL A 114 -21.71 -28.41 -11.53
CA VAL A 114 -22.09 -27.25 -12.35
C VAL A 114 -23.00 -26.26 -11.62
N ASN A 115 -23.65 -26.69 -10.53
CA ASN A 115 -24.50 -25.83 -9.70
C ASN A 115 -23.73 -25.13 -8.58
N ALA A 116 -22.42 -25.35 -8.46
CA ALA A 116 -21.61 -24.66 -7.47
C ALA A 116 -21.59 -23.15 -7.75
N GLU A 117 -21.64 -22.36 -6.67
CA GLU A 117 -21.68 -20.90 -6.74
C GLU A 117 -20.48 -20.37 -7.53
N GLY A 118 -20.74 -19.48 -8.49
CA GLY A 118 -19.71 -18.82 -9.30
C GLY A 118 -19.26 -19.61 -10.54
N VAL A 119 -19.74 -20.83 -10.75
CA VAL A 119 -19.50 -21.60 -11.98
C VAL A 119 -20.35 -21.03 -13.12
N LYS A 120 -19.72 -20.78 -14.27
CA LYS A 120 -20.39 -20.29 -15.47
C LYS A 120 -20.15 -21.21 -16.66
N GLY A 121 -21.13 -21.26 -17.56
CA GLY A 121 -21.00 -21.93 -18.85
C GLY A 121 -20.03 -21.16 -19.75
N THR A 122 -19.10 -21.88 -20.38
CA THR A 122 -18.13 -21.37 -21.35
C THR A 122 -18.10 -22.27 -22.58
N LYS A 123 -17.39 -21.84 -23.63
CA LYS A 123 -17.16 -22.68 -24.81
C LYS A 123 -16.36 -23.91 -24.39
N HIS A 124 -16.60 -25.04 -25.08
CA HIS A 124 -15.88 -26.28 -24.80
C HIS A 124 -14.36 -26.06 -24.89
N LYS A 125 -13.67 -26.34 -23.78
CA LYS A 125 -12.21 -26.18 -23.68
C LYS A 125 -11.69 -27.20 -22.68
N ASN A 126 -10.62 -27.91 -23.04
CA ASN A 126 -9.97 -28.92 -22.20
C ASN A 126 -10.93 -30.00 -21.63
N GLY A 127 -12.01 -30.33 -22.33
CA GLY A 127 -12.93 -31.40 -21.89
C GLY A 127 -14.07 -30.95 -20.98
N THR A 128 -14.26 -29.64 -20.74
CA THR A 128 -15.42 -29.12 -19.99
C THR A 128 -16.02 -27.89 -20.66
N ASN A 129 -17.29 -27.62 -20.33
CA ASN A 129 -18.05 -26.44 -20.74
C ASN A 129 -18.28 -25.48 -19.57
N TRP A 130 -17.58 -25.68 -18.45
CA TRP A 130 -17.80 -24.95 -17.21
C TRP A 130 -16.49 -24.35 -16.71
N ALA A 131 -16.53 -23.13 -16.22
CA ALA A 131 -15.37 -22.46 -15.66
C ALA A 131 -15.76 -21.48 -14.57
N TYR A 132 -14.81 -21.20 -13.67
CA TYR A 132 -14.85 -20.00 -12.87
C TYR A 132 -14.24 -18.86 -13.66
N GLN A 133 -14.98 -17.76 -13.78
CA GLN A 133 -14.52 -16.57 -14.47
C GLN A 133 -14.22 -15.47 -13.46
N PHE A 134 -13.01 -14.92 -13.54
CA PHE A 134 -12.55 -13.87 -12.65
C PHE A 134 -12.02 -12.69 -13.46
N ALA A 135 -12.17 -11.49 -12.89
CA ALA A 135 -11.50 -10.29 -13.36
C ALA A 135 -10.31 -10.01 -12.45
N THR A 136 -9.13 -9.81 -13.05
CA THR A 136 -7.95 -9.31 -12.35
C THR A 136 -7.72 -7.86 -12.76
N ALA A 137 -7.52 -6.99 -11.76
CA ALA A 137 -7.13 -5.61 -11.98
C ALA A 137 -5.70 -5.40 -11.49
N ALA A 138 -4.86 -4.86 -12.36
CA ALA A 138 -3.48 -4.46 -12.04
C ALA A 138 -3.27 -2.99 -12.42
N VAL A 139 -2.59 -2.25 -11.56
CA VAL A 139 -2.13 -0.89 -11.86
C VAL A 139 -0.83 -0.98 -12.65
N VAL A 140 -0.78 -0.35 -13.83
CA VAL A 140 0.35 -0.37 -14.78
C VAL A 140 1.08 0.96 -14.82
#